data_AF-A0A084J7X4-F1
#
_entry.id   AF-A0A084J7X4-F1
#
_cell.length_a   1.000
_cell.length_b   1.000
_cell.length_c   1.000
_cell.angle_alpha   90.00
_cell.angle_beta   90.00
_cell.angle_gamma   90.00
#
_symmetry.space_group_name_H-M   'P 1'
#
loop_
_entity.id
_entity.type
_entity.pdbx_description
1 polymer ?
#
loop_
_entity_poly.entity_id
_entity_poly.type
_entity_poly.pdbx_seq_one_letter_code
_entity_poly.pdbx_strand_id
1 'polypeptide(L)'
;MVDTIAKVNKIFSIHEKIKDIDTSLLKLYTVAVVEDGYFFIFDLYDNGTCYEFKGEYKAPMIVPEKVLASFPLDFYDMKPAAVVSKDAFNTLEGYIFIFHEFVHCYQWEQGDSEIREELEIAKIAKEKKDFMWEINYPFPYEDKVFINETSKLEFVDKKLHYKDMLEYHRVMKNHLNQIDFEYMVWQEFKEGFSRYIENLIREKLQVKLNSNKLEKPFSRVIFYELGSRSISAILKENPEIKGNIKCIYDKINI
;
A
#
# COMPACT_ATOMS: atom_id res chain seq x y z
N MET A 1 24.53 -3.36 -14.08
CA MET A 1 24.59 -3.96 -12.73
C MET A 1 25.22 -3.04 -11.69
N VAL A 2 26.48 -2.58 -11.85
CA VAL A 2 27.14 -1.67 -10.87
C VAL A 2 26.34 -0.38 -10.60
N ASP A 3 25.87 0.30 -11.64
CA ASP A 3 25.01 1.50 -11.50
C ASP A 3 23.69 1.20 -10.74
N THR A 4 23.08 0.04 -11.02
CA THR A 4 21.86 -0.41 -10.34
C THR A 4 22.10 -0.68 -8.87
N ILE A 5 23.21 -1.34 -8.50
CA ILE A 5 23.57 -1.57 -7.09
C ILE A 5 23.76 -0.24 -6.35
N ALA A 6 24.42 0.74 -6.95
CA ALA A 6 24.61 2.05 -6.35
C ALA A 6 23.27 2.77 -6.11
N LYS A 7 22.36 2.71 -7.09
CA LYS A 7 20.99 3.24 -6.99
C LYS A 7 20.18 2.54 -5.90
N VAL A 8 20.21 1.22 -5.83
CA VAL A 8 19.54 0.46 -4.76
C VAL A 8 20.13 0.81 -3.39
N ASN A 9 21.46 0.92 -3.26
CA ASN A 9 22.11 1.30 -2.00
C ASN A 9 21.78 2.74 -1.55
N LYS A 10 21.33 3.63 -2.44
CA LYS A 10 20.82 4.96 -2.04
C LYS A 10 19.60 4.88 -1.11
N ILE A 11 18.87 3.77 -1.11
CA ILE A 11 17.76 3.51 -0.17
C ILE A 11 18.20 3.76 1.29
N PHE A 12 19.39 3.28 1.69
CA PHE A 12 19.91 3.48 3.06
C PHE A 12 19.99 4.95 3.46
N SER A 13 20.49 5.80 2.56
CA SER A 13 20.63 7.24 2.83
C SER A 13 19.30 7.96 3.05
N ILE A 14 18.22 7.44 2.47
CA ILE A 14 16.87 7.98 2.66
C ILE A 14 16.24 7.34 3.89
N HIS A 15 16.39 6.02 4.06
CA HIS A 15 15.91 5.25 5.19
C HIS A 15 16.38 5.81 6.53
N GLU A 16 17.65 6.19 6.65
CA GLU A 16 18.19 6.82 7.86
C GLU A 16 17.44 8.09 8.29
N LYS A 17 16.83 8.81 7.34
CA LYS A 17 16.07 10.03 7.62
C LYS A 17 14.62 9.76 8.02
N ILE A 18 14.09 8.57 7.75
CA ILE A 18 12.64 8.27 7.83
C ILE A 18 12.29 7.07 8.70
N LYS A 19 13.26 6.24 9.09
CA LYS A 19 13.04 4.99 9.86
C LYS A 19 12.36 5.20 11.22
N ASP A 20 12.42 6.41 11.75
CA ASP A 20 11.82 6.83 13.02
C ASP A 20 10.35 7.32 12.88
N ILE A 21 9.81 7.40 11.66
CA ILE A 21 8.42 7.83 11.44
C ILE A 21 7.42 6.77 11.95
N ASP A 22 7.64 5.50 11.61
CA ASP A 22 6.70 4.41 11.89
C ASP A 22 7.41 3.05 11.97
N THR A 23 6.83 2.10 12.70
CA THR A 23 7.37 0.73 12.84
C THR A 23 7.52 0.01 11.51
N SER A 24 6.62 0.29 10.55
CA SER A 24 6.69 -0.27 9.19
C SER A 24 7.96 0.12 8.43
N LEU A 25 8.65 1.18 8.86
CA LEU A 25 9.90 1.67 8.25
C LEU A 25 11.15 1.28 9.04
N LEU A 26 11.05 0.49 10.10
CA LEU A 26 12.26 0.08 10.86
C LEU A 26 13.14 -0.89 10.06
N LYS A 27 12.54 -1.67 9.17
CA LYS A 27 13.19 -2.71 8.38
C LYS A 27 13.22 -2.33 6.91
N LEU A 28 14.28 -2.77 6.24
CA LEU A 28 14.40 -2.76 4.78
C LEU A 28 14.06 -4.15 4.22
N TYR A 29 13.50 -4.19 3.02
CA TYR A 29 13.09 -5.43 2.37
C TYR A 29 13.85 -5.66 1.07
N THR A 30 13.73 -6.87 0.53
CA THR A 30 14.29 -7.22 -0.77
C THR A 30 13.74 -6.29 -1.85
N VAL A 31 14.60 -5.90 -2.80
CA VAL A 31 14.24 -5.09 -3.95
C VAL A 31 14.47 -5.91 -5.21
N ALA A 32 13.41 -6.13 -5.98
CA ALA A 32 13.48 -6.80 -7.25
C ALA A 32 13.32 -5.77 -8.37
N VAL A 33 14.39 -5.55 -9.14
CA VAL A 33 14.35 -4.62 -10.28
C VAL A 33 13.94 -5.39 -11.52
N VAL A 34 12.89 -4.93 -12.19
CA VAL A 34 12.40 -5.57 -13.42
C VAL A 34 12.93 -4.83 -14.65
N GLU A 35 13.54 -5.60 -15.55
CA GLU A 35 14.05 -5.12 -16.84
C GLU A 35 14.05 -6.28 -17.84
N ASP A 36 13.64 -6.00 -19.09
CA ASP A 36 13.70 -6.93 -20.23
C ASP A 36 13.10 -8.33 -19.96
N GLY A 37 12.07 -8.40 -19.13
CA GLY A 37 11.42 -9.66 -18.75
C GLY A 37 12.18 -10.48 -17.70
N TYR A 38 13.08 -9.86 -16.96
CA TYR A 38 13.82 -10.47 -15.84
C TYR A 38 13.63 -9.69 -14.55
N PHE A 39 13.64 -10.41 -13.43
CA PHE A 39 13.78 -9.89 -12.08
C PHE A 39 15.24 -9.96 -11.65
N PHE A 40 15.84 -8.81 -11.36
CA PHE A 40 17.17 -8.69 -10.77
C PHE A 40 17.02 -8.48 -9.27
N ILE A 41 17.43 -9.47 -8.46
CA ILE A 41 17.19 -9.47 -7.02
C ILE A 41 18.34 -8.80 -6.30
N PHE A 42 17.99 -7.80 -5.48
CA PHE A 42 18.87 -7.13 -4.57
C PHE A 42 18.37 -7.33 -3.15
N ASP A 43 19.23 -7.87 -2.30
CA ASP A 43 18.88 -8.19 -0.92
C ASP A 43 19.95 -7.69 0.04
N LEU A 44 19.60 -7.57 1.31
CA LEU A 44 20.52 -7.09 2.34
C LEU A 44 21.67 -8.09 2.51
N TYR A 45 22.90 -7.57 2.57
CA TYR A 45 24.06 -8.34 3.02
C TYR A 45 23.85 -8.82 4.46
N ASP A 46 24.54 -9.87 4.90
CA ASP A 46 24.31 -10.50 6.22
C ASP A 46 24.44 -9.52 7.41
N ASN A 47 25.23 -8.46 7.27
CA ASN A 47 25.40 -7.42 8.29
C ASN A 47 24.33 -6.31 8.23
N GLY A 48 23.42 -6.34 7.25
CA GLY A 48 22.35 -5.38 7.05
C GLY A 48 22.78 -3.97 6.59
N THR A 49 24.04 -3.78 6.15
CA THR A 49 24.60 -2.44 5.89
C THR A 49 24.55 -1.99 4.43
N CYS A 50 24.36 -2.94 3.50
CA CYS A 50 24.29 -2.67 2.07
C CYS A 50 23.40 -3.70 1.38
N TYR A 51 22.95 -3.37 0.17
CA TYR A 51 22.34 -4.31 -0.75
C TYR A 51 23.40 -4.98 -1.63
N GLU A 52 23.23 -6.27 -1.85
CA GLU A 52 23.99 -7.05 -2.82
C GLU A 52 23.08 -7.67 -3.88
N PHE A 53 23.65 -7.91 -5.07
CA PHE A 53 22.96 -8.63 -6.12
C PHE A 53 22.97 -10.13 -5.82
N LYS A 54 21.79 -10.75 -5.76
CA LYS A 54 21.62 -12.17 -5.41
C LYS A 54 21.38 -13.07 -6.63
N GLY A 55 20.91 -12.51 -7.75
CA GLY A 55 20.66 -13.27 -8.97
C GLY A 55 19.63 -12.64 -9.88
N GLU A 56 19.48 -13.23 -11.06
CA GLU A 56 18.47 -12.89 -12.05
C GLU A 56 17.52 -14.05 -12.30
N TYR A 57 16.23 -13.75 -12.44
CA TYR A 57 15.18 -14.74 -12.64
C TYR A 57 14.30 -14.29 -13.79
N LYS A 58 13.97 -15.22 -14.69
CA LYS A 58 13.04 -14.90 -15.78
C LYS A 58 11.66 -14.61 -15.22
N ALA A 59 11.04 -13.51 -15.64
CA ALA A 59 9.70 -13.18 -15.20
C ALA A 59 8.70 -14.24 -15.69
N PRO A 60 7.82 -14.78 -14.82
CA PRO A 60 6.82 -15.74 -15.22
C PRO A 60 5.68 -15.10 -16.02
N MET A 61 5.69 -13.76 -16.14
CA MET A 61 4.65 -12.95 -16.76
C MET A 61 5.25 -11.76 -17.51
N ILE A 62 4.45 -11.14 -18.37
CA ILE A 62 4.79 -9.85 -18.98
C ILE A 62 4.71 -8.80 -17.87
N VAL A 63 5.84 -8.19 -17.55
CA VAL A 63 5.90 -7.12 -16.56
C VAL A 63 5.76 -5.78 -17.27
N PRO A 64 4.84 -4.89 -16.85
CA PRO A 64 4.71 -3.55 -17.41
C PRO A 64 6.04 -2.77 -17.39
N GLU A 65 6.22 -1.82 -18.32
CA GLU A 65 7.43 -0.98 -18.37
C GLU A 65 7.65 -0.19 -17.07
N LYS A 66 6.56 0.22 -16.42
CA LYS A 66 6.58 0.94 -15.14
C LYS A 66 5.83 0.13 -14.11
N VAL A 67 6.58 -0.68 -13.36
CA VAL A 67 6.07 -1.38 -12.19
C VAL A 67 6.56 -0.72 -10.92
N LEU A 68 5.61 -0.60 -9.99
CA LEU A 68 5.75 -0.32 -8.58
C LEU A 68 4.71 -1.23 -7.93
N ALA A 69 5.19 -2.31 -7.31
CA ALA A 69 4.34 -3.30 -6.66
C ALA A 69 5.14 -4.02 -5.57
N SER A 70 4.44 -4.78 -4.75
CA SER A 70 5.03 -5.63 -3.72
C SER A 70 4.29 -6.94 -3.64
N PHE A 71 5.05 -8.02 -3.60
CA PHE A 71 4.52 -9.36 -3.40
C PHE A 71 5.63 -10.33 -2.98
N PRO A 72 5.27 -11.45 -2.32
CA PRO A 72 6.18 -12.57 -2.10
C PRO A 72 6.71 -13.14 -3.42
N LEU A 73 8.02 -13.36 -3.51
CA LEU A 73 8.66 -13.97 -4.67
C LEU A 73 8.77 -15.49 -4.48
N ASP A 74 7.97 -16.26 -5.23
CA ASP A 74 7.94 -17.73 -5.15
C ASP A 74 9.29 -18.38 -5.48
N PHE A 75 9.99 -17.87 -6.49
CA PHE A 75 11.34 -18.30 -6.88
C PHE A 75 12.46 -17.83 -5.93
N TYR A 76 12.11 -17.08 -4.87
CA TYR A 76 13.04 -16.54 -3.89
C TYR A 76 12.46 -16.69 -2.47
N ASP A 77 12.15 -17.95 -2.11
CA ASP A 77 11.71 -18.41 -0.79
C ASP A 77 10.49 -17.69 -0.21
N MET A 78 9.56 -17.26 -1.08
CA MET A 78 8.37 -16.49 -0.71
C MET A 78 8.72 -15.19 0.06
N LYS A 79 9.93 -14.67 -0.11
CA LYS A 79 10.34 -13.44 0.56
C LYS A 79 9.58 -12.24 -0.03
N PRO A 80 8.92 -11.41 0.80
CA PRO A 80 8.25 -10.21 0.30
C PRO A 80 9.30 -9.22 -0.24
N ALA A 81 9.04 -8.70 -1.44
CA ALA A 81 9.94 -7.78 -2.11
C ALA A 81 9.19 -6.59 -2.70
N ALA A 82 9.86 -5.43 -2.69
CA ALA A 82 9.48 -4.29 -3.53
C ALA A 82 9.92 -4.57 -4.96
N VAL A 83 8.96 -4.72 -5.86
CA VAL A 83 9.16 -4.97 -7.28
C VAL A 83 9.06 -3.65 -8.03
N VAL A 84 10.15 -3.21 -8.65
CA VAL A 84 10.22 -1.89 -9.28
C VAL A 84 10.90 -1.90 -10.64
N SER A 85 10.45 -1.02 -11.53
CA SER A 85 11.19 -0.67 -12.74
C SER A 85 12.40 0.21 -12.41
N LYS A 86 13.43 0.21 -13.27
CA LYS A 86 14.63 1.05 -13.10
C LYS A 86 14.33 2.54 -12.93
N ASP A 87 13.23 3.01 -13.51
CA ASP A 87 12.82 4.41 -13.44
C ASP A 87 12.51 4.89 -12.02
N ALA A 88 12.14 3.98 -11.12
CA ALA A 88 11.89 4.29 -9.72
C ALA A 88 13.11 4.91 -9.02
N PHE A 89 14.33 4.66 -9.52
CA PHE A 89 15.55 5.20 -8.93
C PHE A 89 15.96 6.58 -9.44
N ASN A 90 15.21 7.15 -10.40
CA ASN A 90 15.57 8.40 -11.06
C ASN A 90 15.17 9.65 -10.25
N THR A 91 14.17 9.56 -9.38
CA THR A 91 13.62 10.70 -8.61
C THR A 91 13.48 10.36 -7.14
N LEU A 92 13.40 11.37 -6.26
CA LEU A 92 13.15 11.15 -4.84
C LEU A 92 11.78 10.50 -4.62
N GLU A 93 10.77 10.91 -5.38
CA GLU A 93 9.44 10.35 -5.38
C GLU A 93 9.44 8.86 -5.70
N GLY A 94 10.28 8.41 -6.63
CA GLY A 94 10.43 6.99 -6.93
C GLY A 94 11.02 6.19 -5.77
N TYR A 95 11.98 6.75 -5.01
CA TYR A 95 12.43 6.12 -3.76
C TYR A 95 11.33 6.11 -2.69
N ILE A 96 10.54 7.18 -2.59
CA ILE A 96 9.40 7.23 -1.67
C ILE A 96 8.39 6.11 -2.00
N PHE A 97 8.14 5.85 -3.29
CA PHE A 97 7.33 4.72 -3.71
C PHE A 97 7.96 3.36 -3.39
N ILE A 98 9.29 3.20 -3.42
CA ILE A 98 9.93 1.97 -2.92
C ILE A 98 9.60 1.76 -1.44
N PHE A 99 9.61 2.82 -0.63
CA PHE A 99 9.21 2.71 0.78
C PHE A 99 7.72 2.41 0.95
N HIS A 100 6.85 2.91 0.06
CA HIS A 100 5.45 2.50 0.01
C HIS A 100 5.33 0.97 -0.15
N GLU A 101 6.09 0.39 -1.09
CA GLU A 101 6.12 -1.07 -1.28
C GLU A 101 6.72 -1.82 -0.09
N PHE A 102 7.66 -1.21 0.66
CA PHE A 102 8.12 -1.78 1.93
C PHE A 102 7.04 -1.80 3.01
N VAL A 103 6.12 -0.84 3.01
CA VAL A 103 4.97 -0.87 3.93
C VAL A 103 4.06 -2.06 3.62
N HIS A 104 3.84 -2.39 2.35
CA HIS A 104 3.13 -3.61 1.98
C HIS A 104 3.89 -4.89 2.36
N CYS A 105 5.22 -4.90 2.22
CA CYS A 105 6.03 -6.02 2.71
C CYS A 105 5.88 -6.18 4.24
N TYR A 106 5.81 -5.07 4.97
CA TYR A 106 5.53 -5.07 6.40
C TYR A 106 4.13 -5.60 6.71
N GLN A 107 3.09 -5.15 6.00
CA GLN A 107 1.72 -5.64 6.18
C GLN A 107 1.65 -7.17 6.00
N TRP A 108 2.34 -7.70 4.99
CA TRP A 108 2.47 -9.14 4.77
C TRP A 108 3.07 -9.86 5.98
N GLU A 109 4.20 -9.37 6.49
CA GLU A 109 4.86 -9.96 7.66
C GLU A 109 4.07 -9.82 8.97
N GLN A 110 3.18 -8.82 9.07
CA GLN A 110 2.37 -8.56 10.26
C GLN A 110 0.99 -9.21 10.24
N GLY A 111 0.69 -10.06 9.24
CA GLY A 111 -0.53 -10.86 9.23
C GLY A 111 -1.69 -10.27 8.43
N ASP A 112 -1.45 -9.40 7.43
CA ASP A 112 -2.53 -8.99 6.52
C ASP A 112 -3.14 -10.19 5.76
N SER A 113 -2.36 -11.27 5.59
CA SER A 113 -2.79 -12.54 5.02
C SER A 113 -3.89 -13.21 5.85
N GLU A 114 -3.83 -13.12 7.18
CA GLU A 114 -4.84 -13.66 8.09
C GLU A 114 -6.15 -12.89 7.94
N ILE A 115 -6.08 -11.56 7.87
CA ILE A 115 -7.25 -10.71 7.57
C ILE A 115 -7.84 -11.06 6.20
N ARG A 116 -6.97 -11.20 5.19
CA ARG A 116 -7.37 -11.53 3.82
C ARG A 116 -8.07 -12.89 3.74
N GLU A 117 -7.64 -13.88 4.49
CA GLU A 117 -8.26 -15.21 4.53
C GLU A 117 -9.66 -15.21 5.13
N GLU A 118 -10.00 -14.22 5.95
CA GLU A 118 -11.36 -14.06 6.50
C GLU A 118 -12.35 -13.46 5.49
N LEU A 119 -11.87 -12.68 4.51
CA LEU A 119 -12.71 -11.98 3.52
C LEU A 119 -13.43 -12.95 2.57
N GLU A 120 -14.73 -12.75 2.39
CA GLU A 120 -15.54 -13.56 1.45
C GLU A 120 -15.14 -13.27 0.00
N ILE A 121 -14.84 -12.01 -0.33
CA ILE A 121 -14.31 -11.66 -1.66
C ILE A 121 -13.03 -12.42 -2.01
N ALA A 122 -12.11 -12.57 -1.05
CA ALA A 122 -10.85 -13.27 -1.25
C ALA A 122 -11.05 -14.79 -1.41
N LYS A 123 -11.99 -15.38 -0.66
CA LYS A 123 -12.39 -16.79 -0.82
C LYS A 123 -12.96 -17.05 -2.21
N ILE A 124 -13.91 -16.22 -2.65
CA ILE A 124 -14.51 -16.30 -4.00
C ILE A 124 -13.43 -16.16 -5.08
N ALA A 125 -12.52 -15.19 -4.93
CA ALA A 125 -11.42 -14.97 -5.86
C ALA A 125 -10.48 -16.18 -5.95
N LYS A 126 -10.16 -16.80 -4.80
CA LYS A 126 -9.33 -18.02 -4.73
C LYS A 126 -9.99 -19.20 -5.46
N GLU A 127 -11.29 -19.42 -5.26
CA GLU A 127 -12.04 -20.47 -5.96
C GLU A 127 -12.04 -20.25 -7.48
N LYS A 128 -12.16 -19.00 -7.91
CA LYS A 128 -12.12 -18.60 -9.34
C LYS A 128 -10.72 -18.49 -9.93
N LYS A 129 -9.66 -18.68 -9.11
CA LYS A 129 -8.26 -18.40 -9.48
C LYS A 129 -8.04 -16.97 -10.00
N ASP A 130 -8.84 -16.02 -9.52
CA ASP A 130 -8.68 -14.61 -9.81
C ASP A 130 -7.70 -13.98 -8.83
N PHE A 131 -6.41 -14.07 -9.13
CA PHE A 131 -5.36 -13.48 -8.30
C PHE A 131 -5.28 -11.95 -8.42
N MET A 132 -6.01 -11.36 -9.37
CA MET A 132 -5.99 -9.93 -9.69
C MET A 132 -7.24 -9.19 -9.18
N TRP A 133 -8.06 -9.84 -8.35
CA TRP A 133 -9.32 -9.28 -7.84
C TRP A 133 -9.13 -7.92 -7.18
N GLU A 134 -8.04 -7.70 -6.44
CA GLU A 134 -7.75 -6.42 -5.77
C GLU A 134 -7.62 -5.23 -6.74
N ILE A 135 -7.33 -5.51 -8.02
CA ILE A 135 -7.11 -4.49 -9.06
C ILE A 135 -8.33 -4.38 -9.98
N ASN A 136 -8.95 -5.52 -10.30
CA ASN A 136 -9.95 -5.66 -11.36
C ASN A 136 -11.38 -5.81 -10.86
N TYR A 137 -11.61 -5.87 -9.54
CA TYR A 137 -12.94 -6.02 -9.00
C TYR A 137 -13.86 -4.86 -9.44
N PRO A 138 -15.04 -5.15 -10.01
CA PRO A 138 -15.91 -4.14 -10.61
C PRO A 138 -16.79 -3.45 -9.56
N PHE A 139 -16.18 -2.75 -8.61
CA PHE A 139 -16.91 -1.99 -7.59
C PHE A 139 -17.83 -0.93 -8.24
N PRO A 140 -19.04 -0.69 -7.70
CA PRO A 140 -20.02 0.22 -8.30
C PRO A 140 -19.68 1.71 -8.08
N TYR A 141 -18.60 2.21 -8.69
CA TYR A 141 -18.14 3.60 -8.55
C TYR A 141 -19.14 4.66 -9.03
N GLU A 142 -20.13 4.27 -9.84
CA GLU A 142 -21.20 5.14 -10.34
C GLU A 142 -22.47 5.11 -9.47
N ASP A 143 -22.46 4.33 -8.38
CA ASP A 143 -23.58 4.29 -7.43
C ASP A 143 -23.81 5.68 -6.81
N LYS A 144 -25.07 6.11 -6.79
CA LYS A 144 -25.45 7.46 -6.38
C LYS A 144 -25.24 7.70 -4.89
N VAL A 145 -25.46 6.68 -4.05
CA VAL A 145 -25.29 6.80 -2.59
C VAL A 145 -23.81 6.86 -2.27
N PHE A 146 -23.01 5.94 -2.82
CA PHE A 146 -21.55 5.98 -2.72
C PHE A 146 -21.00 7.35 -3.10
N ILE A 147 -21.34 7.84 -4.29
CA ILE A 147 -20.92 9.14 -4.77
C ILE A 147 -21.28 10.26 -3.78
N ASN A 148 -22.52 10.28 -3.32
CA ASN A 148 -23.04 11.36 -2.49
C ASN A 148 -22.35 11.39 -1.13
N GLU A 149 -22.19 10.22 -0.51
CA GLU A 149 -21.53 10.11 0.79
C GLU A 149 -20.03 10.39 0.69
N THR A 150 -19.33 9.88 -0.32
CA THR A 150 -17.90 10.18 -0.53
C THR A 150 -17.68 11.66 -0.79
N SER A 151 -18.50 12.31 -1.63
CA SER A 151 -18.36 13.73 -1.91
C SER A 151 -18.62 14.62 -0.69
N LYS A 152 -19.48 14.22 0.25
CA LYS A 152 -19.69 14.97 1.50
C LYS A 152 -18.41 15.11 2.31
N LEU A 153 -17.54 14.09 2.31
CA LEU A 153 -16.29 14.10 3.08
C LEU A 153 -15.29 15.18 2.63
N GLU A 154 -15.41 15.70 1.39
CA GLU A 154 -14.58 16.80 0.92
C GLU A 154 -15.02 18.16 1.49
N PHE A 155 -16.29 18.30 1.84
CA PHE A 155 -16.86 19.55 2.36
C PHE A 155 -16.75 19.66 3.89
N VAL A 156 -16.41 18.59 4.60
CA VAL A 156 -16.31 18.54 6.06
C VAL A 156 -14.91 19.00 6.52
N ASP A 157 -14.67 20.32 6.48
CA ASP A 157 -13.46 21.03 6.96
C ASP A 157 -12.10 20.45 6.47
N LYS A 158 -10.98 21.16 6.67
CA LYS A 158 -9.66 20.69 6.20
C LYS A 158 -9.14 19.45 6.95
N LYS A 159 -9.85 18.97 7.98
CA LYS A 159 -9.44 17.82 8.80
C LYS A 159 -10.65 16.92 9.05
N LEU A 160 -10.75 15.87 8.24
CA LEU A 160 -11.71 14.79 8.43
C LEU A 160 -11.55 14.16 9.83
N HIS A 161 -12.63 14.06 10.60
CA HIS A 161 -12.58 13.47 11.93
C HIS A 161 -12.89 11.97 11.89
N TYR A 162 -12.43 11.23 12.90
CA TYR A 162 -12.68 9.78 12.98
C TYR A 162 -14.17 9.46 12.97
N LYS A 163 -14.99 10.26 13.67
CA LYS A 163 -16.46 10.12 13.67
C LYS A 163 -17.09 10.22 12.28
N ASP A 164 -16.51 11.04 11.39
CA ASP A 164 -17.07 11.29 10.05
C ASP A 164 -16.82 10.06 9.17
N MET A 165 -15.64 9.44 9.30
CA MET A 165 -15.34 8.16 8.66
C MET A 165 -16.19 7.02 9.22
N LEU A 166 -16.36 6.95 10.54
CA LEU A 166 -17.25 5.95 11.14
C LEU A 166 -18.68 6.05 10.59
N GLU A 167 -19.22 7.25 10.44
CA GLU A 167 -20.55 7.41 9.87
C GLU A 167 -20.58 7.01 8.39
N TYR A 168 -19.57 7.42 7.61
CA TYR A 168 -19.44 7.00 6.21
C TYR A 168 -19.42 5.47 6.07
N HIS A 169 -18.58 4.77 6.85
CA HIS A 169 -18.50 3.32 6.84
C HIS A 169 -19.82 2.65 7.22
N ARG A 170 -20.56 3.18 8.21
CA ARG A 170 -21.90 2.67 8.56
C ARG A 170 -22.89 2.81 7.41
N VAL A 171 -22.93 3.97 6.77
CA VAL A 171 -23.83 4.19 5.64
C VAL A 171 -23.49 3.27 4.48
N MET A 172 -22.20 3.12 4.16
CA MET A 172 -21.73 2.20 3.11
C MET A 172 -22.04 0.74 3.44
N LYS A 173 -21.86 0.30 4.69
CA LYS A 173 -22.19 -1.07 5.12
C LYS A 173 -23.67 -1.42 4.97
N ASN A 174 -24.54 -0.45 5.22
CA ASN A 174 -25.98 -0.63 5.10
C ASN A 174 -26.48 -0.57 3.65
N HIS A 175 -25.72 0.08 2.76
CA HIS A 175 -26.11 0.31 1.36
C HIS A 175 -25.51 -0.72 0.41
N LEU A 176 -24.21 -0.98 0.52
CA LEU A 176 -23.48 -1.90 -0.34
C LEU A 176 -23.82 -3.35 0.03
N ASN A 177 -23.69 -4.26 -0.94
CA ASN A 177 -23.65 -5.68 -0.61
C ASN A 177 -22.35 -6.00 0.16
N GLN A 178 -22.32 -7.16 0.82
CA GLN A 178 -21.20 -7.57 1.64
C GLN A 178 -19.85 -7.54 0.89
N ILE A 179 -19.81 -8.04 -0.36
CA ILE A 179 -18.58 -8.15 -1.14
C ILE A 179 -18.04 -6.77 -1.54
N ASP A 180 -18.93 -5.86 -1.95
CA ASP A 180 -18.55 -4.47 -2.27
C ASP A 180 -18.03 -3.74 -1.03
N PHE A 181 -18.67 -3.92 0.12
CA PHE A 181 -18.22 -3.33 1.38
C PHE A 181 -16.86 -3.88 1.81
N GLU A 182 -16.68 -5.21 1.78
CA GLU A 182 -15.39 -5.86 2.09
C GLU A 182 -14.28 -5.35 1.16
N TYR A 183 -14.54 -5.26 -0.15
CA TYR A 183 -13.57 -4.72 -1.10
C TYR A 183 -13.17 -3.28 -0.76
N MET A 184 -14.16 -2.41 -0.48
CA MET A 184 -13.91 -1.02 -0.12
C MET A 184 -13.03 -0.92 1.13
N VAL A 185 -13.42 -1.58 2.22
CA VAL A 185 -12.69 -1.57 3.49
C VAL A 185 -11.28 -2.15 3.33
N TRP A 186 -11.14 -3.24 2.56
CA TRP A 186 -9.84 -3.84 2.28
C TRP A 186 -8.90 -2.86 1.55
N GLN A 187 -9.38 -2.17 0.51
CA GLN A 187 -8.58 -1.19 -0.23
C GLN A 187 -8.23 0.03 0.65
N GLU A 188 -9.17 0.52 1.45
CA GLU A 188 -8.92 1.61 2.39
C GLU A 188 -7.90 1.24 3.47
N PHE A 189 -7.91 0.00 3.95
CA PHE A 189 -6.91 -0.48 4.88
C PHE A 189 -5.54 -0.68 4.20
N LYS A 190 -5.46 -1.52 3.17
CA LYS A 190 -4.19 -1.98 2.61
C LYS A 190 -3.44 -0.82 1.95
N GLU A 191 -4.06 -0.19 0.97
CA GLU A 191 -3.45 0.90 0.18
C GLU A 191 -3.49 2.23 0.93
N GLY A 192 -4.53 2.45 1.73
CA GLY A 192 -4.61 3.64 2.57
C GLY A 192 -3.55 3.69 3.67
N PHE A 193 -3.18 2.56 4.28
CA PHE A 193 -2.10 2.51 5.27
C PHE A 193 -0.75 2.83 4.61
N SER A 194 -0.44 2.20 3.48
CA SER A 194 0.78 2.51 2.72
C SER A 194 0.82 3.98 2.28
N ARG A 195 -0.29 4.53 1.78
CA ARG A 195 -0.38 5.95 1.43
C ARG A 195 -0.25 6.88 2.64
N TYR A 196 -0.79 6.51 3.80
CA TYR A 196 -0.63 7.28 5.03
C TYR A 196 0.85 7.41 5.41
N ILE A 197 1.58 6.29 5.45
CA ILE A 197 3.01 6.28 5.75
C ILE A 197 3.81 7.01 4.65
N GLU A 198 3.46 6.81 3.38
CA GLU A 198 4.04 7.56 2.25
C GLU A 198 3.91 9.07 2.43
N ASN A 199 2.74 9.55 2.86
CA ASN A 199 2.50 10.97 3.10
C ASN A 199 3.29 11.52 4.30
N LEU A 200 3.51 10.73 5.35
CA LEU A 200 4.42 11.12 6.44
C LEU A 200 5.87 11.23 5.95
N ILE A 201 6.32 10.30 5.10
CA ILE A 201 7.64 10.36 4.46
C ILE A 201 7.76 11.61 3.60
N ARG A 202 6.76 11.87 2.74
CA ARG A 202 6.72 13.05 1.87
C ARG A 202 6.79 14.33 2.67
N GLU A 203 6.02 14.45 3.75
CA GLU A 203 6.07 15.60 4.64
C GLU A 203 7.46 15.80 5.26
N LYS A 204 8.06 14.73 5.81
CA LYS A 204 9.42 14.79 6.40
C LYS A 204 10.49 15.17 5.39
N LEU A 205 10.34 14.74 4.13
CA LEU A 205 11.28 15.03 3.04
C LEU A 205 10.91 16.29 2.22
N GLN A 206 9.89 17.04 2.65
CA GLN A 206 9.41 18.26 1.98
C GLN A 206 8.99 18.04 0.52
N VAL A 207 8.47 16.85 0.22
CA VAL A 207 7.88 16.48 -1.06
C VAL A 207 6.37 16.70 -1.01
N LYS A 208 5.76 17.07 -2.13
CA LYS A 208 4.30 17.21 -2.22
C LYS A 208 3.61 15.91 -1.82
N LEU A 209 2.59 16.02 -0.97
CA LEU A 209 1.74 14.90 -0.56
C LEU A 209 1.10 14.21 -1.76
N ASN A 210 0.99 12.88 -1.68
CA ASN A 210 0.19 12.06 -2.56
C ASN A 210 -1.25 12.11 -2.07
N SER A 211 -1.96 13.14 -2.50
CA SER A 211 -3.37 13.33 -2.20
C SER A 211 -4.20 13.52 -3.46
N ASN A 212 -5.40 12.96 -3.43
CA ASN A 212 -6.42 13.15 -4.45
C ASN A 212 -7.57 13.97 -3.88
N LYS A 213 -8.17 14.83 -4.72
CA LYS A 213 -9.48 15.39 -4.40
C LYS A 213 -10.53 14.30 -4.49
N LEU A 214 -11.56 14.37 -3.66
CA LEU A 214 -12.69 13.45 -3.71
C LEU A 214 -13.69 13.90 -4.81
N GLU A 215 -13.20 13.98 -6.05
CA GLU A 215 -13.94 14.41 -7.23
C GLU A 215 -14.10 13.27 -8.24
N LYS A 216 -15.20 13.30 -9.01
CA LYS A 216 -15.50 12.30 -10.06
C LYS A 216 -14.58 12.46 -11.28
N PRO A 217 -14.38 11.40 -12.09
CA PRO A 217 -14.90 10.04 -11.90
C PRO A 217 -14.14 9.30 -10.78
N PHE A 218 -14.86 8.54 -9.96
CA PHE A 218 -14.24 7.72 -8.94
C PHE A 218 -13.65 6.44 -9.53
N SER A 219 -12.58 5.98 -8.90
CA SER A 219 -11.89 4.72 -9.16
C SER A 219 -11.31 4.21 -7.85
N ARG A 220 -10.70 3.02 -7.83
CA ARG A 220 -10.09 2.45 -6.61
C ARG A 220 -9.15 3.40 -5.87
N VAL A 221 -8.50 4.33 -6.58
CA VAL A 221 -7.59 5.33 -6.00
C VAL A 221 -8.27 6.19 -4.92
N ILE A 222 -9.60 6.34 -4.97
CA ILE A 222 -10.36 7.05 -3.94
C ILE A 222 -10.26 6.36 -2.57
N PHE A 223 -10.21 5.03 -2.54
CA PHE A 223 -10.07 4.26 -1.31
C PHE A 223 -8.69 4.48 -0.67
N TYR A 224 -7.67 4.75 -1.48
CA TYR A 224 -6.32 4.97 -0.97
C TYR A 224 -6.27 6.32 -0.24
N GLU A 225 -6.92 7.33 -0.81
CA GLU A 225 -7.12 8.64 -0.20
C GLU A 225 -7.96 8.55 1.09
N LEU A 226 -9.14 7.95 1.01
CA LEU A 226 -10.06 7.81 2.14
C LEU A 226 -9.43 6.99 3.27
N GLY A 227 -8.76 5.90 2.94
CA GLY A 227 -8.01 5.07 3.87
C GLY A 227 -6.89 5.84 4.56
N SER A 228 -6.08 6.60 3.80
CA SER A 228 -5.03 7.44 4.37
C SER A 228 -5.58 8.50 5.33
N ARG A 229 -6.70 9.15 5.00
CA ARG A 229 -7.38 10.11 5.88
C ARG A 229 -7.94 9.44 7.13
N SER A 230 -8.59 8.28 6.96
CA SER A 230 -9.17 7.48 8.06
C SER A 230 -8.12 7.04 9.06
N ILE A 231 -7.03 6.45 8.58
CA ILE A 231 -5.94 5.95 9.43
C ILE A 231 -5.28 7.09 10.19
N SER A 232 -5.07 8.24 9.53
CA SER A 232 -4.57 9.44 10.21
C SER A 232 -5.49 9.88 11.36
N ALA A 233 -6.81 9.86 11.15
CA ALA A 233 -7.78 10.21 12.19
C ALA A 233 -7.82 9.16 13.32
N ILE A 234 -7.83 7.87 12.98
CA ILE A 234 -7.81 6.74 13.94
C ILE A 234 -6.58 6.84 14.85
N LEU A 235 -5.38 6.95 14.28
CA LEU A 235 -4.13 6.95 15.05
C LEU A 235 -3.93 8.23 15.86
N LYS A 236 -4.56 9.33 15.45
CA LYS A 236 -4.56 10.57 16.26
C LYS A 236 -5.39 10.41 17.54
N GLU A 237 -6.51 9.69 17.48
CA GLU A 237 -7.37 9.44 18.63
C GLU A 237 -6.97 8.19 19.45
N ASN A 238 -6.23 7.27 18.83
CA ASN A 238 -5.84 5.97 19.40
C ASN A 238 -4.33 5.73 19.12
N PRO A 239 -3.40 6.55 19.67
CA PRO A 239 -1.98 6.42 19.36
C PRO A 239 -1.37 5.09 19.82
N GLU A 240 -1.99 4.42 20.79
CA GLU A 240 -1.55 3.14 21.35
C GLU A 240 -1.66 1.95 20.39
N ILE A 241 -2.49 2.05 19.34
CA ILE A 241 -2.63 0.97 18.34
C ILE A 241 -1.65 1.12 17.17
N LYS A 242 -0.77 2.14 17.20
CA LYS A 242 0.23 2.35 16.16
C LYS A 242 1.09 1.08 15.96
N GLY A 243 1.24 0.67 14.70
CA GLY A 243 1.96 -0.54 14.32
C GLY A 243 1.14 -1.84 14.44
N ASN A 244 -0.01 -1.84 15.11
CA ASN A 244 -0.90 -3.01 15.19
C ASN A 244 -1.89 -3.00 14.01
N ILE A 245 -1.53 -3.70 12.93
CA ILE A 245 -2.29 -3.67 11.68
C ILE A 245 -3.72 -4.22 11.85
N LYS A 246 -3.91 -5.25 12.68
CA LYS A 246 -5.22 -5.85 12.92
C LYS A 246 -6.15 -4.89 13.66
N CYS A 247 -5.65 -4.23 14.70
CA CYS A 247 -6.42 -3.21 15.40
C CYS A 247 -6.78 -2.02 14.52
N ILE A 248 -5.89 -1.60 13.61
CA ILE A 248 -6.18 -0.53 12.65
C ILE A 248 -7.28 -1.00 11.67
N TYR A 249 -7.17 -2.21 11.13
CA TYR A 249 -8.20 -2.80 10.26
C TYR A 249 -9.57 -2.86 10.95
N ASP A 250 -9.62 -3.35 12.19
CA ASP A 250 -10.87 -3.48 12.96
C ASP A 250 -11.54 -2.14 13.27
N LYS A 251 -10.78 -1.04 13.31
CA LYS A 251 -11.31 0.32 13.47
C LYS A 251 -11.92 0.88 12.18
N ILE A 252 -11.52 0.37 11.02
CA ILE A 252 -12.10 0.70 9.71
C ILE A 252 -13.30 -0.21 9.43
N ASN A 253 -13.18 -1.51 9.74
CA ASN A 253 -14.20 -2.53 9.51
C ASN A 253 -15.26 -2.59 10.63
N ILE A 254 -16.07 -1.53 10.73
CA ILE A 254 -17.17 -1.43 11.70
C ILE A 254 -18.45 -2.09 11.23
#